data_AF-A0A0S3TI93-F1
#
_entry.id   AF-A0A0S3TI93-F1
#
_cell.length_a   1.000
_cell.length_b   1.000
_cell.length_c   1.000
_cell.angle_alpha   90.00
_cell.angle_beta   90.00
_cell.angle_gamma   90.00
#
_symmetry.space_group_name_H-M   'P 1'
#
loop_
_entity.id
_entity.type
_entity.pdbx_description
1 polymer ?
#
loop_
_entity_poly.entity_id
_entity_poly.type
_entity_poly.pdbx_seq_one_letter_code
_entity_poly.pdbx_strand_id
1 'polypeptide(L)'
;MNYLETLNENNFTHALNVLATKDPDLDYILNTFGLPPLWMREPGFATLIQIILEQQVSLASAKAVFERLQAKISPITPEKF
;
A
#
# COMPACT_ATOMS: atom_id res chain seq x y z
N MET A 1 2.56 8.11 -24.96
CA MET A 1 2.22 8.00 -23.53
C MET A 1 3.50 7.58 -22.83
N ASN A 2 4.13 8.47 -22.05
CA ASN A 2 5.28 8.07 -21.23
C ASN A 2 4.74 7.18 -20.11
N TYR A 3 5.05 5.89 -20.15
CA TYR A 3 4.82 5.03 -19.00
C TYR A 3 5.74 5.53 -17.88
N LEU A 4 5.14 5.99 -16.79
CA LEU A 4 5.89 6.21 -15.56
C LEU A 4 6.42 4.85 -15.12
N GLU A 5 7.71 4.76 -14.80
CA GLU A 5 8.29 3.54 -14.24
C GLU A 5 7.58 3.18 -12.92
N THR A 6 7.22 1.90 -12.76
CA THR A 6 6.64 1.41 -11.51
C THR A 6 7.64 1.58 -10.37
N LEU A 7 7.18 2.16 -9.27
CA LEU A 7 7.96 2.31 -8.04
C LEU A 7 8.28 0.93 -7.46
N ASN A 8 9.54 0.71 -7.09
CA ASN A 8 10.08 -0.51 -6.54
C ASN A 8 11.29 -0.19 -5.64
N GLU A 9 11.86 -1.21 -5.00
CA GLU A 9 12.98 -1.07 -4.05
C GLU A 9 14.20 -0.34 -4.64
N ASN A 10 14.46 -0.53 -5.94
CA ASN A 10 15.64 0.05 -6.59
C ASN A 10 15.48 1.53 -6.94
N ASN A 11 14.24 2.00 -7.19
CA ASN A 11 13.98 3.39 -7.59
C ASN A 11 13.26 4.22 -6.50
N PHE A 12 12.86 3.62 -5.38
CA PHE A 12 12.12 4.30 -4.32
C PHE A 12 12.90 5.44 -3.67
N THR A 13 14.13 5.18 -3.24
CA THR A 13 15.00 6.21 -2.64
C THR A 13 15.25 7.37 -3.60
N HIS A 14 15.44 7.08 -4.88
CA HIS A 14 15.60 8.12 -5.90
C HIS A 14 14.34 8.97 -6.03
N ALA A 15 13.15 8.35 -6.10
CA ALA A 15 11.89 9.06 -6.18
C ALA A 15 11.64 9.97 -4.96
N LEU A 16 11.98 9.50 -3.75
CA LEU A 16 11.89 10.30 -2.52
C LEU A 16 12.79 11.54 -2.58
N ASN A 17 14.04 11.39 -3.03
CA ASN A 17 14.96 12.52 -3.20
C ASN A 17 14.44 13.52 -4.26
N VAL A 18 13.86 13.02 -5.36
CA VAL A 18 13.23 13.88 -6.38
C VAL A 18 12.08 14.70 -5.79
N LEU A 19 11.30 14.14 -4.85
CA LEU A 19 10.24 14.88 -4.17
C LEU A 19 10.80 15.90 -3.17
N ALA A 20 11.78 15.52 -2.35
CA ALA A 20 12.42 16.41 -1.38
C ALA A 20 13.07 17.63 -2.05
N THR A 21 13.71 17.47 -3.21
CA THR A 21 14.28 18.61 -3.96
C THR A 21 13.23 19.60 -4.47
N LYS A 22 11.95 19.22 -4.52
CA LYS A 22 10.84 20.05 -5.02
C LYS A 22 9.96 20.63 -3.91
N ASP A 23 9.99 20.03 -2.72
CA ASP A 23 9.11 20.36 -1.61
C ASP A 23 9.91 20.40 -0.29
N PRO A 24 10.12 21.60 0.29
CA PRO A 24 10.84 21.76 1.55
C PRO A 24 10.22 21.03 2.74
N ASP A 25 8.89 20.83 2.75
CA ASP A 25 8.22 20.10 3.82
C ASP A 25 8.56 18.60 3.74
N LEU A 26 8.64 18.05 2.52
CA LEU A 26 9.07 16.67 2.30
C LEU A 26 10.56 16.47 2.61
N ASP A 27 11.42 17.42 2.25
CA ASP A 27 12.84 17.39 2.65
C ASP A 27 12.99 17.39 4.17
N TYR A 28 12.26 18.27 4.86
CA TYR A 28 12.26 18.31 6.32
C TYR A 28 11.79 16.99 6.94
N ILE A 29 10.71 16.39 6.41
CA ILE A 29 10.19 15.09 6.88
C ILE A 29 11.24 14.00 6.71
N LEU A 30 11.89 13.90 5.53
CA LEU A 30 12.92 12.87 5.29
C LEU A 30 14.14 13.05 6.19
N ASN A 31 14.60 14.29 6.39
CA ASN A 31 15.73 14.58 7.28
C ASN A 31 15.39 14.30 8.76
N THR A 32 14.12 14.44 9.15
CA THR A 32 13.66 14.23 10.53
C THR A 32 13.38 12.76 10.85
N PHE A 33 12.73 12.04 9.94
CA PHE A 33 12.21 10.68 10.19
C PHE A 33 12.91 9.57 9.38
N GLY A 34 13.78 9.94 8.43
CA GLY A 34 14.42 9.01 7.52
C GLY A 34 13.53 8.56 6.37
N LEU A 35 14.00 7.56 5.62
CA LEU A 35 13.23 7.00 4.50
C LEU A 35 12.04 6.20 5.02
N PRO A 36 10.81 6.44 4.53
CA PRO A 36 9.70 5.55 4.83
C PRO A 36 9.95 4.16 4.25
N PRO A 37 9.32 3.11 4.79
CA PRO A 37 9.31 1.81 4.13
C PRO A 37 8.46 1.86 2.85
N LEU A 38 8.79 1.02 1.87
CA LEU A 38 7.96 0.84 0.68
C LEU A 38 6.77 -0.07 1.05
N TRP A 39 5.59 0.52 1.22
CA TRP A 39 4.36 -0.22 1.57
C TRP A 39 3.78 -0.98 0.37
N MET A 40 4.42 -2.08 -0.02
CA MET A 40 3.90 -2.97 -1.06
C MET A 40 2.91 -3.99 -0.49
N ARG A 41 1.88 -4.29 -1.27
CA ARG A 41 0.98 -5.42 -1.07
C ARG A 41 0.88 -6.17 -2.39
N GLU A 42 0.75 -7.49 -2.34
CA GLU A 42 0.57 -8.31 -3.54
C GLU A 42 -0.68 -7.85 -4.31
N PRO A 43 -0.57 -7.50 -5.61
CA PRO A 43 -1.72 -7.06 -6.37
C PRO A 43 -2.70 -8.21 -6.61
N GLY A 44 -4.00 -7.95 -6.49
CA GLY A 44 -5.04 -8.94 -6.78
C GLY A 44 -6.35 -8.70 -6.06
N PHE A 45 -7.31 -9.60 -6.29
CA PHE A 45 -8.67 -9.48 -5.73
C PHE A 45 -8.69 -9.51 -4.20
N ALA A 46 -7.91 -10.39 -3.57
CA ALA A 46 -7.83 -10.45 -2.11
C ALA A 46 -7.36 -9.12 -1.50
N THR A 47 -6.32 -8.50 -2.07
CA THR A 47 -5.83 -7.18 -1.63
C THR A 47 -6.83 -6.07 -1.89
N LEU A 48 -7.56 -6.11 -3.00
CA LEU A 48 -8.65 -5.17 -3.27
C LEU A 48 -9.75 -5.28 -2.20
N ILE A 49 -10.18 -6.50 -1.85
CA ILE A 49 -11.15 -6.72 -0.78
C ILE A 49 -10.60 -6.24 0.56
N GLN A 50 -9.34 -6.50 0.87
CA GLN A 50 -8.70 -6.00 2.08
C GLN A 50 -8.73 -4.46 2.15
N ILE A 51 -8.42 -3.77 1.05
CA ILE A 51 -8.49 -2.30 0.96
C ILE A 51 -9.92 -1.80 1.21
N ILE A 52 -10.93 -2.45 0.63
CA ILE A 52 -12.33 -2.07 0.83
C ILE A 52 -12.73 -2.24 2.30
N LEU A 53 -12.34 -3.35 2.93
CA LEU A 53 -12.66 -3.63 4.33
C LEU A 53 -11.92 -2.70 5.31
N GLU A 54 -10.80 -2.11 4.91
CA GLU A 54 -10.03 -1.13 5.69
C GLU A 54 -10.66 0.28 5.68
N GLN A 55 -11.68 0.53 4.85
CA GLN A 55 -12.30 1.86 4.74
C GLN A 55 -13.12 2.23 5.98
N GLN A 56 -12.86 3.42 6.53
CA GLN A 56 -13.61 4.06 7.64
C GLN A 56 -13.71 3.23 8.93
N VAL A 57 -12.79 2.29 9.14
CA VAL A 57 -12.75 1.44 10.34
C VAL A 57 -11.32 1.28 10.86
N SER A 58 -11.16 0.68 12.05
CA SER A 58 -9.83 0.34 12.55
C SER A 58 -9.22 -0.83 11.78
N LEU A 59 -7.89 -0.85 11.65
CA LEU A 59 -7.17 -1.98 11.03
C LEU A 59 -7.50 -3.32 11.71
N ALA A 60 -7.70 -3.32 13.02
CA ALA A 60 -8.10 -4.51 13.78
C ALA A 60 -9.50 -5.00 13.37
N SER A 61 -10.45 -4.08 13.16
CA SER A 61 -11.81 -4.42 12.71
C SER A 61 -11.80 -4.96 11.28
N ALA A 62 -11.09 -4.28 10.37
CA ALA A 62 -10.92 -4.72 8.99
C ALA A 62 -10.31 -6.13 8.90
N LYS A 63 -9.24 -6.38 9.69
CA LYS A 63 -8.59 -7.68 9.79
C LYS A 63 -9.55 -8.77 10.27
N ALA A 64 -10.32 -8.51 11.33
CA ALA A 64 -11.28 -9.48 11.86
C ALA A 64 -12.36 -9.85 10.82
N VAL A 65 -12.83 -8.88 10.03
CA VAL A 65 -13.79 -9.14 8.95
C VAL A 65 -13.15 -9.93 7.81
N PHE A 66 -11.92 -9.58 7.41
CA PHE A 66 -11.17 -10.29 6.38
C PHE A 66 -10.92 -11.76 6.78
N GLU A 67 -10.51 -12.03 8.02
CA GLU A 67 -10.33 -13.40 8.54
C GLU A 67 -11.63 -14.20 8.55
N ARG A 68 -12.76 -13.57 8.92
CA ARG A 68 -14.08 -14.22 8.86
C ARG A 68 -14.49 -14.56 7.42
N LEU A 69 -14.21 -13.66 6.47
CA LEU A 69 -14.46 -13.89 5.05
C LEU A 69 -13.57 -15.04 4.53
N GLN A 70 -12.28 -15.01 4.86
CA GLN A 70 -11.30 -16.02 4.46
C GLN A 70 -11.66 -17.43 4.97
N ALA A 71 -12.28 -17.52 6.15
CA ALA A 71 -12.79 -18.77 6.72
C ALA A 71 -14.02 -19.32 5.98
N LYS A 72 -14.73 -18.49 5.21
CA LYS A 72 -15.87 -18.91 4.37
C LYS A 72 -15.47 -19.16 2.93
N ILE A 73 -14.53 -18.38 2.41
CA ILE A 73 -14.10 -18.39 1.01
C ILE A 73 -12.58 -18.49 0.98
N SER A 74 -12.06 -19.66 0.58
CA SER A 74 -10.62 -19.89 0.47
C SER A 74 -10.24 -20.57 -0.85
N PRO A 75 -9.32 -19.98 -1.65
CA PRO A 75 -8.79 -18.61 -1.51
C PRO A 75 -9.86 -17.56 -1.83
N ILE A 76 -9.67 -16.31 -1.37
CA ILE A 76 -10.53 -15.18 -1.75
C ILE A 76 -10.21 -14.81 -3.21
N THR A 77 -11.04 -15.31 -4.13
CA THR A 77 -10.97 -15.00 -5.57
C THR A 77 -12.34 -14.54 -6.07
N PRO A 78 -12.41 -13.83 -7.21
CA PRO A 78 -13.69 -13.41 -7.77
C PRO A 78 -14.67 -14.56 -8.02
N GLU A 79 -14.18 -15.72 -8.44
CA GLU A 79 -14.99 -16.88 -8.84
C GLU A 79 -15.60 -17.62 -7.64
N LYS A 80 -15.05 -17.42 -6.44
CA LYS A 80 -15.51 -18.06 -5.20
C LYS A 80 -16.32 -17.11 -4.30
N PHE A 81 -16.56 -15.87 -4.73
CA PHE A 81 -17.30 -14.83 -4.00
C PHE A 81 -18.78 -14.80 -4.40
#